data_AF-A0A849ZG52-F1
#
_entry.id   AF-A0A849ZG52-F1
#
_cell.length_a   1.000
_cell.length_b   1.000
_cell.length_c   1.000
_cell.angle_alpha   90.00
_cell.angle_beta   90.00
_cell.angle_gamma   90.00
#
_symmetry.space_group_name_H-M   'P 1'
#
loop_
_entity.id
_entity.type
_entity.pdbx_description
1 polymer ?
#
loop_
_entity_poly.entity_id
_entity_poly.type
_entity_poly.pdbx_seq_one_letter_code
_entity_poly.pdbx_strand_id
1 'polypeptide(L)' 'VARGAGLLLDPVYTGKAFAGFVRMAREGALDGKRVLFLHTGGLPGLLAQGDELAPFC' A
#
# COMPACT_ATOMS: atom_id res chain seq x y z
N VAL A 1 1.95 5.36 -3.55
CA VAL A 1 1.74 5.76 -2.14
C VAL A 1 2.97 6.48 -1.59
N ALA A 2 4.12 5.81 -1.49
CA ALA A 2 5.37 6.41 -0.99
C ALA A 2 5.69 7.79 -1.59
N ARG A 3 5.76 7.92 -2.93
CA ARG A 3 6.07 9.19 -3.60
C ARG A 3 5.06 10.32 -3.33
N GLY A 4 3.79 10.00 -3.10
CA GLY A 4 2.72 11.00 -2.95
C GLY A 4 2.35 11.31 -1.51
N ALA A 5 2.63 10.41 -0.57
CA ALA A 5 2.16 10.49 0.82
C ALA A 5 3.25 10.18 1.86
N GLY A 6 4.47 9.84 1.46
CA GLY A 6 5.56 9.47 2.37
C GLY A 6 5.35 8.15 3.13
N LEU A 7 4.29 7.39 2.82
CA LEU A 7 3.98 6.13 3.48
C LEU A 7 4.53 4.93 2.68
N LEU A 8 5.44 4.18 3.31
CA LEU A 8 5.97 2.94 2.76
C LEU A 8 4.98 1.79 2.99
N LEU A 9 4.86 0.91 2.01
CA LEU A 9 4.06 -0.30 2.08
C LEU A 9 4.94 -1.49 1.67
N ASP A 10 4.78 -2.61 2.34
CA ASP A 10 5.48 -3.85 2.02
C ASP A 10 4.78 -4.61 0.86
N PRO A 11 5.53 -5.36 0.05
CA PRO A 11 4.98 -6.06 -1.11
C PRO A 11 4.15 -7.30 -0.75
N VAL A 12 4.25 -7.79 0.49
CA VAL A 12 3.59 -9.05 0.91
C VAL A 12 2.17 -8.79 1.40
N TYR A 13 1.96 -7.74 2.21
CA TYR A 13 0.69 -7.43 2.87
C TYR A 13 0.16 -6.04 2.54
N THR A 14 0.78 -4.98 3.08
CA THR A 14 0.19 -3.65 3.07
C THR A 14 0.09 -3.06 1.66
N GLY A 15 1.01 -3.40 0.75
CA GLY A 15 0.95 -3.04 -0.66
C GLY A 15 -0.24 -3.68 -1.38
N LYS A 16 -0.49 -4.98 -1.15
CA LYS A 16 -1.64 -5.69 -1.72
C LYS A 16 -2.96 -5.17 -1.16
N ALA A 17 -3.02 -4.98 0.17
CA ALA A 17 -4.20 -4.41 0.84
C ALA A 17 -4.52 -3.02 0.30
N PHE A 18 -3.51 -2.15 0.13
CA PHE A 18 -3.71 -0.80 -0.39
C PHE A 18 -4.09 -0.81 -1.89
N ALA A 19 -3.55 -1.74 -2.68
CA ALA A 19 -3.97 -1.90 -4.08
C ALA A 19 -5.47 -2.26 -4.17
N GLY A 20 -5.94 -3.19 -3.34
CA GLY A 20 -7.36 -3.51 -3.21
C GLY A 20 -8.19 -2.32 -2.72
N PHE A 21 -7.69 -1.56 -1.74
CA PHE A 21 -8.32 -0.34 -1.24
C PHE A 21 -8.51 0.72 -2.33
N VAL A 22 -7.47 1.00 -3.12
CA VAL A 22 -7.54 1.95 -4.25
C VAL A 22 -8.53 1.47 -5.32
N ARG A 23 -8.55 0.17 -5.61
CA ARG A 23 -9.55 -0.40 -6.53
C ARG A 23 -10.97 -0.14 -6.02
N MET A 24 -11.26 -0.49 -4.77
CA MET A 24 -12.59 -0.25 -4.16
C MET A 24 -12.98 1.22 -4.17
N ALA A 25 -12.03 2.13 -3.92
CA ALA A 25 -12.27 3.57 -4.01
C ALA A 25 -12.62 4.01 -5.44
N ARG A 26 -11.90 3.52 -6.45
CA ARG A 26 -12.17 3.83 -7.87
C ARG A 26 -13.49 3.26 -8.38
N GLU A 27 -13.91 2.13 -7.84
CA GLU A 27 -15.19 1.48 -8.16
C GLU A 27 -16.39 2.09 -7.41
N GLY A 28 -16.18 3.15 -6.62
CA GLY A 28 -17.23 3.84 -5.87
C GLY A 28 -17.72 3.10 -4.63
N ALA A 29 -17.13 1.95 -4.29
CA ALA A 29 -17.56 1.14 -3.14
C ALA A 29 -17.37 1.85 -1.79
N LEU A 30 -16.54 2.90 -1.77
CA LEU A 30 -16.21 3.70 -0.59
C LEU A 30 -16.87 5.10 -0.60
N ASP A 31 -17.70 5.42 -1.59
CA ASP A 31 -18.27 6.75 -1.76
C ASP A 31 -19.16 7.16 -0.57
N GLY A 32 -19.04 8.43 -0.17
CA GLY A 32 -19.75 8.98 0.99
C GLY A 32 -19.28 8.46 2.36
N LYS A 33 -18.27 7.57 2.40
CA LYS A 33 -17.75 6.99 3.65
C LYS A 33 -16.46 7.69 4.08
N ARG A 34 -16.28 7.87 5.39
CA ARG A 34 -14.96 8.17 5.97
C ARG A 34 -14.26 6.85 6.24
N VAL A 35 -13.14 6.60 5.58
CA VAL A 35 -12.46 5.30 5.64
C VAL A 35 -11.07 5.47 6.23
N LEU A 36 -10.72 4.57 7.16
CA LEU A 36 -9.40 4.48 7.75
C LEU A 36 -8.69 3.26 7.18
N PHE A 37 -7.56 3.47 6.50
CA PHE A 37 -6.65 2.39 6.15
C PHE A 37 -5.70 2.12 7.32
N LEU A 38 -5.74 0.91 7.89
CA LEU A 38 -4.81 0.50 8.94
C LEU A 38 -3.51 0.02 8.31
N HIS A 39 -2.45 0.81 8.43
CA HIS A 39 -1.10 0.39 8.02
C HIS A 39 -0.52 -0.58 9.05
N THR A 40 -0.52 -1.88 8.72
CA THR A 40 -0.08 -2.96 9.62
C THR A 40 1.44 -3.17 9.66
N GLY A 41 2.24 -2.23 9.15
CA GLY A 41 3.69 -2.30 9.13
C GLY A 41 4.25 -3.05 7.91
N GLY A 42 5.28 -3.88 8.13
CA GLY A 42 5.94 -4.67 7.08
C GLY A 42 7.31 -4.15 6.60
N LEU A 43 7.82 -3.07 7.20
CA LEU A 43 9.12 -2.48 6.83
C LEU A 43 10.28 -3.49 6.80
N PRO A 44 10.45 -4.42 7.76
CA PRO A 44 11.52 -5.42 7.67
C PRO A 44 11.44 -6.30 6.42
N GLY A 45 10.22 -6.69 6.01
CA GLY A 45 9.99 -7.49 4.81
C GLY A 45 10.27 -6.70 3.52
N LEU A 46 9.92 -5.41 3.50
CA LEU A 46 10.29 -4.50 2.41
C LEU A 46 11.81 -4.39 2.26
N LEU A 47 12.53 -4.18 3.36
CA LEU A 47 14.00 -4.04 3.33
C LEU A 47 14.70 -5.33 2.94
N ALA A 48 14.18 -6.50 3.38
CA ALA A 48 14.72 -7.80 2.98
C ALA A 48 14.57 -8.10 1.48
N GLN A 49 13.61 -7.45 0.80
CA GLN A 49 13.33 -7.62 -0.63
C GLN A 49 13.80 -6.41 -1.45
N GLY A 50 14.57 -5.49 -0.86
CA GLY A 50 14.91 -4.20 -1.48
C GLY A 50 15.57 -4.34 -2.86
N ASP A 51 16.55 -5.24 -3.00
CA ASP A 51 17.27 -5.46 -4.25
C ASP A 51 16.35 -6.02 -5.36
N GLU A 52 15.44 -6.92 -5.00
CA GLU A 52 14.46 -7.49 -5.94
C GLU A 52 13.45 -6.43 -6.42
N LEU A 53 13.10 -5.49 -5.55
CA LEU A 53 12.13 -4.43 -5.84
C LEU A 53 12.74 -3.19 -6.51
N ALA A 54 14.07 -3.05 -6.50
CA ALA A 54 14.78 -1.89 -7.04
C ALA A 54 14.40 -1.54 -8.51
N PRO A 55 14.19 -2.51 -9.43
CA PRO A 55 13.80 -2.21 -10.80
C PRO A 55 12.41 -1.58 -10.97
N PHE A 56 11.55 -1.65 -9.94
CA PHE A 56 10.18 -1.13 -9.97
C PHE A 56 10.03 0.21 -9.24
N CYS A 57 11.11 0.68 -8.60
CA CYS A 57 11.14 1.91 -7.81
C CYS A 57 11.55 3.12 -8.63
#